data_AF-S5G7R8-F1
#
_entry.id   AF-S5G7R8-F1
#
_cell.length_a   1.000
_cell.length_b   1.000
_cell.length_c   1.000
_cell.angle_alpha   90.00
_cell.angle_beta   90.00
_cell.angle_gamma   90.00
#
_symmetry.space_group_name_H-M   'P 1'
#
loop_
_entity.id
_entity.type
_entity.pdbx_description
1 polymer ?
#
loop_
_entity_poly.entity_id
_entity_poly.type
_entity_poly.pdbx_seq_one_letter_code
_entity_poly.pdbx_strand_id
1 'polypeptide(L)'
;YGFVIFENVAIGYAVGTVVASSMDLNTNITYLITTGDQKGMFTINRVTGQITTANIIDREEQGFYQLQVVASGGAVTGDTLVNITVKDLNDNSPHFLHAVESVDVVENWKAGHAIFHAIAVDPDEGVNGMILYSLKQNPQGLFAINAKNGSISLTGLLDINAGSYQVEILASDMGVPQHSSSFILTVSVHDVNDNTPVFDQLSYEVSLLESEPVNSRFFKVQASDKDSGVNGEINYTIIAGNAGDA
;
A
#
# COMPACT_ATOMS: atom_id res chain seq x y z
N TYR A 1 -35.98 -19.32 -2.87
CA TYR A 1 -35.80 -18.86 -1.47
C TYR A 1 -34.61 -17.92 -1.39
N GLY A 2 -34.60 -16.99 -0.43
CA GLY A 2 -33.48 -16.07 -0.21
C GLY A 2 -33.16 -16.00 1.29
N PHE A 3 -31.91 -16.28 1.66
CA PHE A 3 -31.42 -16.21 3.03
C PHE A 3 -30.19 -15.31 3.10
N VAL A 4 -29.99 -14.72 4.28
CA VAL A 4 -28.85 -13.84 4.56
C VAL A 4 -28.24 -14.30 5.87
N ILE A 5 -26.94 -14.54 5.87
CA ILE A 5 -26.16 -14.93 7.05
C ILE A 5 -24.90 -14.09 7.11
N PHE A 6 -24.34 -13.90 8.30
CA PHE A 6 -22.98 -13.40 8.41
C PHE A 6 -21.98 -14.52 8.11
N GLU A 7 -20.79 -14.15 7.67
CA GLU A 7 -19.65 -15.06 7.67
C GLU A 7 -19.21 -15.41 9.09
N ASN A 8 -18.25 -16.33 9.21
CA ASN A 8 -17.69 -16.79 10.48
C ASN A 8 -18.72 -17.36 11.48
N VAL A 9 -19.95 -17.64 11.02
CA VAL A 9 -20.95 -18.34 11.83
C VAL A 9 -20.49 -19.76 12.15
N ALA A 10 -20.84 -20.23 13.36
CA ALA A 10 -20.46 -21.55 13.82
C ALA A 10 -20.99 -22.66 12.89
N ILE A 11 -20.27 -23.78 12.82
CA ILE A 11 -20.74 -24.98 12.12
C ILE A 11 -22.06 -25.45 12.75
N GLY A 12 -23.04 -25.80 11.92
CA GLY A 12 -24.39 -26.15 12.35
C GLY A 12 -25.32 -24.95 12.53
N TYR A 13 -24.89 -23.73 12.18
CA TYR A 13 -25.73 -22.54 12.21
C TYR A 13 -26.94 -22.72 11.28
N ALA A 14 -28.15 -22.44 11.79
CA ALA A 14 -29.38 -22.56 11.03
C ALA A 14 -29.54 -21.38 10.06
N VAL A 15 -29.35 -21.64 8.76
CA VAL A 15 -29.45 -20.65 7.68
C VAL A 15 -30.91 -20.34 7.36
N GLY A 16 -31.73 -21.38 7.28
CA GLY A 16 -33.12 -21.27 6.86
C GLY A 16 -33.77 -22.63 6.68
N THR A 17 -35.03 -22.66 6.29
CA THR A 17 -35.77 -23.91 6.02
C THR A 17 -36.55 -23.76 4.73
N VAL A 18 -36.45 -24.76 3.86
CA VAL A 18 -37.28 -24.89 2.67
C VAL A 18 -38.38 -25.91 2.90
N VAL A 19 -39.55 -25.68 2.31
CA VAL A 19 -40.73 -26.52 2.54
C VAL A 19 -41.39 -26.83 1.21
N ALA A 20 -41.67 -28.11 0.98
CA ALA A 20 -42.49 -28.58 -0.11
C ALA A 20 -43.74 -29.28 0.44
N SER A 21 -44.81 -29.26 -0.34
CA SER A 21 -46.05 -29.98 -0.05
C SER A 21 -46.44 -30.84 -1.24
N SER A 22 -47.11 -31.96 -0.97
CA SER A 22 -47.69 -32.84 -1.98
C SER A 22 -49.19 -32.96 -1.76
N MET A 23 -49.96 -33.17 -2.83
CA MET A 23 -51.40 -33.46 -2.75
C MET A 23 -51.68 -34.94 -2.44
N ASP A 24 -50.66 -35.79 -2.50
CA ASP A 24 -50.79 -37.23 -2.24
C ASP A 24 -50.78 -37.53 -0.72
N LEU A 25 -51.75 -38.32 -0.26
CA LEU A 25 -51.83 -38.80 1.12
C LEU A 25 -50.65 -39.78 1.39
N ASN A 26 -49.87 -39.53 2.45
CA ASN A 26 -48.75 -40.36 2.96
C ASN A 26 -47.37 -40.22 2.28
N THR A 27 -47.05 -39.09 1.65
CA THR A 27 -45.69 -38.88 1.13
C THR A 27 -44.73 -38.35 2.20
N ASN A 28 -43.72 -39.14 2.55
CA ASN A 28 -42.56 -38.65 3.28
C ASN A 28 -41.65 -37.89 2.32
N ILE A 29 -41.74 -36.55 2.35
CA ILE A 29 -40.92 -35.69 1.51
C ILE A 29 -39.49 -35.67 2.07
N THR A 30 -38.52 -35.88 1.19
CA THR A 30 -37.09 -35.78 1.52
C THR A 30 -36.42 -34.67 0.74
N TYR A 31 -35.45 -33.99 1.36
CA TYR A 31 -34.74 -32.85 0.78
C TYR A 31 -33.27 -33.16 0.51
N LEU A 32 -32.75 -32.64 -0.60
CA LEU A 32 -31.34 -32.78 -0.97
C LEU A 32 -30.83 -31.53 -1.69
N ILE A 33 -29.63 -31.06 -1.33
CA ILE A 33 -28.87 -30.09 -2.13
C ILE A 33 -28.18 -30.86 -3.25
N THR A 34 -28.43 -30.49 -4.50
CA THR A 34 -27.92 -31.19 -5.69
C THR A 34 -26.76 -30.47 -6.36
N THR A 35 -26.79 -29.14 -6.40
CA THR A 35 -25.75 -28.29 -6.99
C THR A 35 -25.65 -26.96 -6.25
N GLY A 36 -24.62 -26.17 -6.54
CA GLY A 36 -24.41 -24.83 -5.97
C GLY A 36 -23.52 -24.79 -4.71
N ASP A 37 -23.09 -25.96 -4.24
CA ASP A 37 -22.21 -26.11 -3.08
C ASP A 37 -21.09 -27.12 -3.35
N GLN A 38 -20.17 -26.79 -4.26
CA GLN A 38 -19.10 -27.72 -4.65
C GLN A 38 -18.10 -27.98 -3.51
N LYS A 39 -17.97 -27.03 -2.58
CA LYS A 39 -17.05 -27.11 -1.44
C LYS A 39 -17.69 -27.72 -0.18
N GLY A 40 -18.99 -28.02 -0.20
CA GLY A 40 -19.69 -28.63 0.93
C GLY A 40 -19.82 -27.69 2.13
N MET A 41 -20.10 -26.41 1.89
CA MET A 41 -20.30 -25.37 2.90
C MET A 41 -21.64 -25.50 3.62
N PHE A 42 -22.62 -26.17 3.02
CA PHE A 42 -23.97 -26.32 3.55
C PHE A 42 -24.41 -27.78 3.60
N THR A 43 -25.31 -28.07 4.52
CA THR A 43 -26.04 -29.33 4.58
C THR A 43 -27.52 -29.06 4.79
N ILE A 44 -28.36 -29.99 4.34
CA ILE A 44 -29.82 -29.92 4.50
C ILE A 44 -30.31 -31.14 5.26
N ASN A 45 -31.11 -30.90 6.30
CA ASN A 45 -31.81 -31.96 7.00
C ASN A 45 -32.85 -32.58 6.05
N ARG A 46 -32.68 -33.88 5.77
CA ARG A 46 -33.49 -34.60 4.79
C ARG A 46 -34.98 -34.63 5.13
N VAL A 47 -35.37 -34.50 6.40
CA VAL A 47 -36.76 -34.60 6.83
C VAL A 47 -37.37 -33.21 7.04
N THR A 48 -36.63 -32.30 7.68
CA THR A 48 -37.17 -30.99 8.06
C THR A 48 -36.98 -29.92 6.99
N GLY A 49 -36.09 -30.14 6.01
CA GLY A 49 -35.73 -29.13 5.01
C GLY A 49 -34.88 -27.98 5.57
N GLN A 50 -34.41 -28.09 6.81
CA GLN A 50 -33.57 -27.08 7.44
C GLN A 50 -32.16 -27.13 6.84
N ILE A 51 -31.69 -25.99 6.35
CA ILE A 51 -30.33 -25.80 5.84
C ILE A 51 -29.47 -25.28 7.00
N THR A 52 -28.33 -25.92 7.22
CA THR A 52 -27.32 -25.50 8.19
C THR A 52 -25.95 -25.38 7.54
N THR A 53 -25.06 -24.59 8.14
CA THR A 53 -23.66 -24.55 7.75
C THR A 53 -22.98 -25.88 8.08
N ALA A 54 -22.14 -26.36 7.18
CA ALA A 54 -21.30 -27.56 7.36
C ALA A 54 -19.83 -27.21 7.61
N ASN A 55 -19.39 -26.01 7.19
CA ASN A 55 -18.07 -25.44 7.43
C ASN A 55 -18.19 -23.97 7.86
N ILE A 56 -17.07 -23.39 8.29
CA ILE A 56 -16.96 -21.93 8.52
C ILE A 56 -17.02 -21.26 7.14
N ILE A 57 -17.91 -20.29 7.00
CA ILE A 57 -18.09 -19.55 5.75
C ILE A 57 -17.23 -18.30 5.82
N ASP A 58 -16.47 -18.07 4.76
CA ASP A 58 -15.60 -16.91 4.53
C ASP A 58 -16.16 -16.18 3.29
N ARG A 59 -16.46 -14.89 3.44
CA ARG A 59 -17.06 -14.06 2.38
C ARG A 59 -16.03 -13.66 1.34
N GLU A 60 -14.78 -13.43 1.73
CA GLU A 60 -13.65 -13.15 0.83
C GLU A 60 -13.40 -14.32 -0.12
N GLU A 61 -13.66 -15.55 0.32
CA GLU A 61 -13.62 -16.73 -0.55
C GLU A 61 -14.86 -16.84 -1.45
N GLN A 62 -16.07 -16.69 -0.90
CA GLN A 62 -17.32 -16.72 -1.68
C GLN A 62 -18.50 -16.05 -0.95
N GLY A 63 -18.85 -14.82 -1.35
CA GLY A 63 -19.94 -14.05 -0.76
C GLY A 63 -21.38 -14.44 -1.18
N PHE A 64 -21.56 -15.31 -2.17
CA PHE A 64 -22.87 -15.70 -2.67
C PHE A 64 -22.95 -17.17 -3.09
N TYR A 65 -24.03 -17.84 -2.67
CA TYR A 65 -24.32 -19.21 -3.03
C TYR A 65 -25.72 -19.31 -3.64
N GLN A 66 -25.83 -20.08 -4.72
CA GLN A 66 -27.12 -20.42 -5.33
C GLN A 66 -27.26 -21.95 -5.33
N LEU A 67 -27.95 -22.47 -4.32
CA LEU A 67 -28.13 -23.90 -4.13
C LEU A 67 -29.35 -24.38 -4.89
N GLN A 68 -29.22 -25.48 -5.64
CA GLN A 68 -30.37 -26.18 -6.20
C GLN A 68 -30.82 -27.27 -5.22
N VAL A 69 -32.00 -27.10 -4.65
CA VAL A 69 -32.58 -28.04 -3.69
C VAL A 69 -33.71 -28.81 -4.35
N VAL A 70 -33.67 -30.13 -4.22
CA VAL A 70 -34.72 -31.04 -4.68
C VAL A 70 -35.49 -31.58 -3.49
N ALA A 71 -36.82 -31.49 -3.56
CA ALA A 71 -37.75 -32.19 -2.69
C ALA A 71 -38.30 -33.41 -3.43
N SER A 72 -38.16 -34.60 -2.83
CA SER A 72 -38.65 -35.86 -3.40
C SER A 72 -39.69 -36.49 -2.48
N GLY A 73 -40.89 -36.71 -3.01
CA GLY A 73 -41.96 -37.50 -2.38
C GLY A 73 -41.93 -38.98 -2.79
N GLY A 74 -40.81 -39.47 -3.34
CA GLY A 74 -40.69 -40.81 -3.92
C GLY A 74 -40.74 -40.77 -5.44
N ALA A 75 -41.91 -41.01 -6.04
CA ALA A 75 -42.09 -41.01 -7.50
C ALA A 75 -42.16 -39.60 -8.12
N VAL A 76 -42.39 -38.58 -7.30
CA VAL A 76 -42.50 -37.18 -7.72
C VAL A 76 -41.41 -36.34 -7.08
N THR A 77 -40.83 -35.44 -7.86
CA THR A 77 -39.79 -34.50 -7.43
C THR A 77 -40.17 -33.09 -7.83
N GLY A 78 -39.85 -32.12 -6.98
CA GLY A 78 -39.84 -30.70 -7.31
C GLY A 78 -38.49 -30.09 -6.94
N ASP A 79 -38.02 -29.13 -7.71
CA ASP A 79 -36.77 -28.43 -7.45
C ASP A 79 -36.97 -26.92 -7.27
N THR A 80 -36.06 -26.30 -6.54
CA THR A 80 -36.07 -24.86 -6.28
C THR A 80 -34.66 -24.34 -6.10
N LEU A 81 -34.48 -23.04 -6.37
CA LEU A 81 -33.23 -22.33 -6.08
C LEU A 81 -33.30 -21.65 -4.72
N VAL A 82 -32.24 -21.82 -3.95
CA VAL A 82 -32.00 -21.16 -2.66
C VAL A 82 -30.79 -20.26 -2.81
N ASN A 83 -31.03 -18.95 -2.81
CA ASN A 83 -29.98 -17.95 -2.82
C ASN A 83 -29.57 -17.65 -1.37
N ILE A 84 -28.29 -17.74 -1.06
CA ILE A 84 -27.71 -17.38 0.24
C ILE A 84 -26.70 -16.27 -0.01
N THR A 85 -26.97 -15.11 0.58
CA THR A 85 -26.04 -13.98 0.60
C THR A 85 -25.27 -13.98 1.91
N VAL A 86 -23.95 -13.98 1.83
CA VAL A 86 -23.07 -13.85 3.00
C VAL A 86 -22.84 -12.36 3.26
N LYS A 87 -23.00 -11.95 4.50
CA LYS A 87 -22.73 -10.61 4.99
C LYS A 87 -21.33 -10.56 5.57
N ASP A 88 -20.63 -9.55 5.10
CA ASP A 88 -19.28 -9.18 5.50
C ASP A 88 -19.18 -8.84 6.99
N LEU A 89 -18.10 -9.27 7.61
CA LEU A 89 -17.59 -8.80 8.90
C LEU A 89 -16.22 -8.16 8.66
N ASN A 90 -15.86 -7.16 9.49
CA ASN A 90 -14.53 -6.58 9.44
C ASN A 90 -13.55 -7.52 10.17
N ASP A 91 -13.09 -8.56 9.49
CA ASP A 91 -12.19 -9.58 10.05
C ASP A 91 -10.83 -9.67 9.34
N ASN A 92 -10.66 -8.91 8.26
CA ASN A 92 -9.35 -8.63 7.69
C ASN A 92 -8.80 -7.30 8.19
N SER A 93 -7.58 -6.99 7.79
CA SER A 93 -6.92 -5.74 8.14
C SER A 93 -6.20 -5.20 6.92
N PRO A 94 -6.08 -3.87 6.77
CA PRO A 94 -5.37 -3.32 5.63
C PRO A 94 -3.94 -3.84 5.62
N HIS A 95 -3.43 -4.25 4.46
CA HIS A 95 -2.05 -4.68 4.31
C HIS A 95 -1.36 -3.95 3.15
N PHE A 96 -0.16 -3.44 3.41
CA PHE A 96 0.66 -2.80 2.39
C PHE A 96 1.26 -3.84 1.44
N LEU A 97 1.21 -3.57 0.14
CA LEU A 97 1.83 -4.45 -0.87
C LEU A 97 3.36 -4.43 -0.78
N HIS A 98 3.93 -3.32 -0.28
CA HIS A 98 5.37 -3.13 -0.11
C HIS A 98 5.64 -2.54 1.29
N ALA A 99 6.14 -3.38 2.21
CA ALA A 99 6.29 -3.01 3.62
C ALA A 99 7.63 -2.35 3.98
N VAL A 100 8.62 -2.37 3.08
CA VAL A 100 9.90 -1.68 3.27
C VAL A 100 10.31 -1.08 1.93
N GLU A 101 9.97 0.19 1.75
CA GLU A 101 10.42 0.95 0.60
C GLU A 101 11.31 2.10 1.07
N SER A 102 12.38 2.32 0.32
CA SER A 102 13.18 3.53 0.40
C SER A 102 12.93 4.34 -0.86
N VAL A 103 12.86 5.65 -0.72
CA VAL A 103 12.80 6.54 -1.88
C VAL A 103 13.93 7.54 -1.82
N ASP A 104 14.57 7.73 -2.96
CA ASP A 104 15.59 8.74 -3.18
C ASP A 104 14.92 10.04 -3.61
N VAL A 105 15.20 11.10 -2.87
CA VAL A 105 14.72 12.46 -3.14
C VAL A 105 15.91 13.38 -3.22
N VAL A 106 15.75 14.52 -3.89
CA VAL A 106 16.80 15.55 -3.95
C VAL A 106 16.38 16.80 -3.19
N GLU A 107 17.34 17.50 -2.60
CA GLU A 107 17.07 18.59 -1.67
C GLU A 107 16.32 19.78 -2.29
N ASN A 108 16.50 20.01 -3.60
CA ASN A 108 15.92 21.14 -4.32
C ASN A 108 14.47 20.91 -4.77
N TRP A 109 13.88 19.74 -4.47
CA TRP A 109 12.46 19.49 -4.72
C TRP A 109 11.58 20.41 -3.89
N LYS A 110 10.63 21.05 -4.57
CA LYS A 110 9.72 22.02 -3.95
C LYS A 110 8.55 21.33 -3.28
N ALA A 111 7.96 22.02 -2.30
CA ALA A 111 6.69 21.65 -1.72
C ALA A 111 5.64 21.33 -2.81
N GLY A 112 4.86 20.27 -2.59
CA GLY A 112 3.90 19.71 -3.54
C GLY A 112 4.46 18.60 -4.44
N HIS A 113 5.78 18.37 -4.49
CA HIS A 113 6.32 17.21 -5.20
C HIS A 113 5.86 15.91 -4.54
N ALA A 114 5.22 15.03 -5.32
CA ALA A 114 4.89 13.69 -4.90
C ALA A 114 6.17 12.83 -4.93
N ILE A 115 6.48 12.21 -3.80
CA ILE A 115 7.71 11.42 -3.62
C ILE A 115 7.41 9.94 -3.55
N PHE A 116 6.21 9.56 -3.12
CA PHE A 116 5.90 8.15 -2.87
C PHE A 116 4.39 7.91 -2.97
N HIS A 117 3.99 6.67 -3.27
CA HIS A 117 2.59 6.27 -3.34
C HIS A 117 2.41 5.01 -2.51
N ALA A 118 1.84 5.17 -1.31
CA ALA A 118 1.53 4.05 -0.44
C ALA A 118 0.30 3.30 -0.94
N ILE A 119 0.44 1.98 -1.12
CA ILE A 119 -0.65 1.12 -1.59
C ILE A 119 -0.87 0.02 -0.55
N ALA A 120 -2.00 0.12 0.14
CA ALA A 120 -2.57 -0.92 0.96
C ALA A 120 -3.85 -1.46 0.31
N VAL A 121 -4.17 -2.71 0.64
CA VAL A 121 -5.37 -3.41 0.20
C VAL A 121 -6.04 -4.07 1.40
N ASP A 122 -7.35 -4.14 1.35
CA ASP A 122 -8.20 -4.75 2.36
C ASP A 122 -9.31 -5.49 1.60
N PRO A 123 -9.46 -6.81 1.78
CA PRO A 123 -10.38 -7.61 0.98
C PRO A 123 -11.85 -7.47 1.42
N ASP A 124 -12.13 -6.85 2.56
CA ASP A 124 -13.48 -6.74 3.13
C ASP A 124 -14.40 -5.83 2.29
N GLU A 125 -15.72 -5.96 2.48
CA GLU A 125 -16.72 -5.24 1.69
C GLU A 125 -17.00 -3.83 2.21
N GLY A 126 -17.08 -2.86 1.30
CA GLY A 126 -17.62 -1.54 1.61
C GLY A 126 -16.71 -0.75 2.56
N VAL A 127 -17.23 -0.38 3.74
CA VAL A 127 -16.47 0.41 4.72
C VAL A 127 -15.40 -0.41 5.44
N ASN A 128 -15.59 -1.73 5.52
CA ASN A 128 -14.64 -2.66 6.13
C ASN A 128 -13.38 -2.77 5.25
N GLY A 129 -13.53 -2.76 3.91
CA GLY A 129 -12.39 -2.65 3.00
C GLY A 129 -11.95 -1.23 2.63
N MET A 130 -12.58 -0.19 3.18
CA MET A 130 -12.28 1.21 2.78
C MET A 130 -11.09 1.77 3.54
N ILE A 131 -9.98 1.95 2.84
CA ILE A 131 -8.73 2.37 3.46
C ILE A 131 -8.61 3.90 3.53
N LEU A 132 -8.19 4.38 4.70
CA LEU A 132 -7.72 5.74 4.94
C LEU A 132 -6.25 5.74 5.35
N TYR A 133 -5.46 6.56 4.65
CA TYR A 133 -4.05 6.73 4.92
C TYR A 133 -3.78 7.92 5.85
N SER A 134 -2.81 7.79 6.74
CA SER A 134 -2.32 8.87 7.60
C SER A 134 -0.84 8.70 7.92
N LEU A 135 -0.20 9.77 8.43
CA LEU A 135 1.17 9.72 8.90
C LEU A 135 1.16 9.63 10.42
N LYS A 136 1.67 8.52 10.96
CA LYS A 136 1.85 8.31 12.40
C LYS A 136 3.13 8.97 12.90
N GLN A 137 4.19 8.92 12.10
CA GLN A 137 5.44 9.64 12.33
C GLN A 137 5.77 10.51 11.11
N ASN A 138 5.88 11.82 11.34
CA ASN A 138 6.16 12.82 10.30
C ASN A 138 7.28 13.76 10.79
N PRO A 139 8.56 13.42 10.53
CA PRO A 139 9.69 14.23 10.95
C PRO A 139 9.55 15.67 10.47
N GLN A 140 9.63 16.62 11.41
CA GLN A 140 9.60 18.06 11.14
C GLN A 140 8.34 18.55 10.37
N GLY A 141 7.31 17.71 10.19
CA GLY A 141 6.12 18.04 9.42
C GLY A 141 6.37 18.21 7.92
N LEU A 142 7.47 17.65 7.38
CA LEU A 142 7.93 17.85 6.00
C LEU A 142 7.16 17.02 4.96
N PHE A 143 6.28 16.13 5.40
CA PHE A 143 5.53 15.24 4.54
C PHE A 143 4.02 15.42 4.74
N ALA A 144 3.26 15.27 3.66
CA ALA A 144 1.82 15.17 3.69
C ALA A 144 1.41 13.91 2.92
N ILE A 145 0.35 13.25 3.38
CA ILE A 145 -0.25 12.11 2.70
C ILE A 145 -1.70 12.42 2.35
N ASN A 146 -2.10 12.06 1.14
CA ASN A 146 -3.50 12.10 0.75
C ASN A 146 -4.21 10.87 1.33
N ALA A 147 -5.20 11.12 2.19
CA ALA A 147 -5.88 10.08 2.93
C ALA A 147 -6.62 9.05 2.07
N LYS A 148 -6.98 9.38 0.81
CA LYS A 148 -7.77 8.49 -0.05
C LYS A 148 -6.94 7.69 -1.04
N ASN A 149 -5.81 8.23 -1.49
CA ASN A 149 -5.00 7.60 -2.52
C ASN A 149 -3.57 7.30 -2.06
N GLY A 150 -3.19 7.59 -0.82
CA GLY A 150 -1.87 7.22 -0.30
C GLY A 150 -0.68 7.96 -0.93
N SER A 151 -0.91 8.97 -1.77
CA SER A 151 0.16 9.79 -2.34
C SER A 151 0.80 10.65 -1.27
N ILE A 152 2.12 10.53 -1.12
CA ILE A 152 2.94 11.30 -0.20
C ILE A 152 3.67 12.39 -0.97
N SER A 153 3.63 13.61 -0.44
CA SER A 153 4.28 14.78 -1.03
C SER A 153 5.05 15.59 0.00
N LEU A 154 6.05 16.34 -0.47
CA LEU A 154 6.78 17.30 0.35
C LEU A 154 5.91 18.50 0.71
N THR A 155 6.02 18.99 1.95
CA THR A 155 5.40 20.24 2.42
C THR A 155 6.41 21.37 2.58
N GLY A 156 7.70 21.04 2.66
CA GLY A 156 8.80 21.97 2.86
C GLY A 156 10.08 21.53 2.15
N LEU A 157 11.16 22.27 2.38
CA LEU A 157 12.49 21.95 1.86
C LEU A 157 13.14 20.85 2.71
N LEU A 158 13.89 19.98 2.04
CA LEU A 158 14.65 18.92 2.71
C LEU A 158 16.01 19.46 3.16
N ASP A 159 16.53 18.94 4.27
CA ASP A 159 17.88 19.25 4.75
C ASP A 159 18.83 18.14 4.35
N ILE A 160 19.81 18.44 3.50
CA ILE A 160 20.83 17.49 3.07
C ILE A 160 21.62 16.92 4.26
N ASN A 161 21.82 17.70 5.32
CA ASN A 161 22.57 17.27 6.51
C ASN A 161 21.82 16.24 7.34
N ALA A 162 20.50 16.11 7.16
CA ALA A 162 19.71 15.08 7.83
C ALA A 162 20.02 13.68 7.26
N GLY A 163 20.47 13.59 6.00
CA GLY A 163 20.78 12.35 5.29
C GLY A 163 19.55 11.50 4.93
N SER A 164 18.70 11.19 5.91
CA SER A 164 17.43 10.49 5.67
C SER A 164 16.34 10.84 6.67
N TYR A 165 15.09 10.71 6.24
CA TYR A 165 13.90 10.84 7.09
C TYR A 165 13.16 9.52 7.17
N GLN A 166 12.71 9.15 8.38
CA GLN A 166 11.84 7.99 8.60
C GLN A 166 10.40 8.44 8.79
N VAL A 167 9.54 8.07 7.83
CA VAL A 167 8.12 8.42 7.83
C VAL A 167 7.32 7.15 8.11
N GLU A 168 6.57 7.11 9.22
CA GLU A 168 5.69 5.98 9.53
C GLU A 168 4.30 6.25 8.95
N ILE A 169 3.91 5.44 7.97
CA ILE A 169 2.63 5.52 7.26
C ILE A 169 1.68 4.49 7.87
N LEU A 170 0.45 4.93 8.16
CA LEU A 170 -0.62 4.10 8.71
C LEU A 170 -1.74 3.99 7.67
N ALA A 171 -2.20 2.76 7.41
CA ALA A 171 -3.43 2.48 6.69
C ALA A 171 -4.44 1.89 7.67
N SER A 172 -5.63 2.47 7.74
CA SER A 172 -6.73 2.01 8.59
C SER A 172 -7.98 1.81 7.76
N ASP A 173 -8.76 0.78 8.05
CA ASP A 173 -10.09 0.63 7.48
C ASP A 173 -11.10 1.61 8.12
N MET A 174 -12.36 1.53 7.71
CA MET A 174 -13.48 2.25 8.34
C MET A 174 -14.49 1.31 9.01
N GLY A 175 -14.10 0.06 9.30
CA GLY A 175 -14.93 -0.94 9.93
C GLY A 175 -15.01 -0.81 11.46
N VAL A 176 -15.77 -1.72 12.09
CA VAL A 176 -15.94 -1.76 13.55
C VAL A 176 -15.82 -3.21 14.04
N PRO A 177 -14.79 -3.55 14.84
CA PRO A 177 -13.69 -2.69 15.28
C PRO A 177 -12.81 -2.26 14.10
N GLN A 178 -12.18 -1.10 14.20
CA GLN A 178 -11.27 -0.62 13.17
C GLN A 178 -9.97 -1.43 13.20
N HIS A 179 -9.53 -1.91 12.04
CA HIS A 179 -8.21 -2.52 11.87
C HIS A 179 -7.25 -1.59 11.13
N SER A 180 -5.95 -1.81 11.33
CA SER A 180 -4.91 -0.98 10.72
C SER A 180 -3.57 -1.71 10.61
N SER A 181 -2.73 -1.26 9.69
CA SER A 181 -1.32 -1.62 9.59
C SER A 181 -0.47 -0.38 9.37
N SER A 182 0.81 -0.47 9.73
CA SER A 182 1.79 0.58 9.45
C SER A 182 3.09 0.03 8.89
N PHE A 183 3.82 0.88 8.16
CA PHE A 183 5.19 0.62 7.76
C PHE A 183 6.03 1.90 7.77
N ILE A 184 7.35 1.75 7.75
CA ILE A 184 8.30 2.87 7.76
C ILE A 184 8.90 3.05 6.37
N LEU A 185 8.64 4.22 5.76
CA LEU A 185 9.29 4.69 4.54
C LEU A 185 10.59 5.42 4.92
N THR A 186 11.70 4.99 4.31
CA THR A 186 12.99 5.69 4.45
C THR A 186 13.18 6.62 3.26
N VAL A 187 13.18 7.93 3.51
CA VAL A 187 13.39 8.96 2.49
C VAL A 187 14.85 9.39 2.52
N SER A 188 15.65 8.96 1.56
CA SER A 188 17.07 9.30 1.44
C SER A 188 17.26 10.58 0.63
N VAL A 189 17.95 11.56 1.20
CA VAL A 189 18.16 12.87 0.56
C VAL A 189 19.50 12.88 -0.16
N HIS A 190 19.48 13.23 -1.44
CA HIS A 190 20.66 13.39 -2.28
C HIS A 190 20.90 14.85 -2.64
N ASP A 191 22.19 15.19 -2.67
CA ASP A 191 22.72 16.49 -3.10
C ASP A 191 22.61 16.63 -4.62
N VAL A 192 22.30 17.84 -5.10
CA VAL A 192 22.30 18.17 -6.53
C VAL A 192 23.45 19.11 -6.80
N ASN A 193 24.23 18.86 -7.85
CA ASN A 193 25.25 19.78 -8.33
C ASN A 193 24.59 21.03 -8.95
N ASP A 194 24.15 21.95 -8.11
CA ASP A 194 23.47 23.18 -8.52
C ASP A 194 24.24 24.44 -8.15
N ASN A 195 25.41 24.29 -7.52
CA ASN A 195 26.37 25.35 -7.32
C ASN A 195 27.55 25.18 -8.29
N THR A 196 28.19 26.30 -8.63
CA THR A 196 29.38 26.29 -9.49
C THR A 196 30.58 26.75 -8.67
N PRO A 197 31.80 26.26 -8.92
CA PRO A 197 32.97 26.67 -8.17
C PRO A 197 33.20 28.18 -8.28
N VAL A 198 33.38 28.85 -7.13
CA VAL A 198 33.61 30.30 -7.05
C VAL A 198 35.00 30.57 -6.47
N PHE A 199 35.81 31.37 -7.18
CA PHE A 199 37.09 31.85 -6.67
C PHE A 199 36.90 32.86 -5.53
N ASP A 200 37.81 32.86 -4.55
CA ASP A 200 37.78 33.81 -3.44
C ASP A 200 38.08 35.27 -3.87
N GLN A 201 38.64 35.46 -5.07
CA GLN A 201 38.90 36.77 -5.67
C GLN A 201 38.51 36.80 -7.14
N LEU A 202 38.12 37.98 -7.63
CA LEU A 202 37.79 38.21 -9.05
C LEU A 202 39.03 38.26 -9.95
N SER A 203 40.18 38.58 -9.38
CA SER A 203 41.47 38.65 -10.07
C SER A 203 42.58 38.43 -9.05
N TYR A 204 43.62 37.72 -9.47
CA TYR A 204 44.81 37.48 -8.67
C TYR A 204 46.01 38.18 -9.30
N GLU A 205 46.78 38.89 -8.49
CA GLU A 205 48.01 39.57 -8.92
C GLU A 205 49.17 39.13 -8.02
N VAL A 206 50.28 38.75 -8.64
CA VAL A 206 51.48 38.27 -7.93
C VAL A 206 52.71 38.86 -8.60
N SER A 207 53.62 39.42 -7.80
CA SER A 207 54.95 39.83 -8.23
C SER A 207 55.97 38.78 -7.83
N LEU A 208 56.81 38.37 -8.77
CA LEU A 208 57.86 37.35 -8.57
C LEU A 208 59.22 37.95 -8.89
N LEU A 209 60.24 37.54 -8.12
CA LEU A 209 61.62 37.87 -8.45
C LEU A 209 62.09 37.01 -9.63
N GLU A 210 62.88 37.59 -10.53
CA GLU A 210 63.47 36.83 -11.65
C GLU A 210 64.40 35.69 -11.18
N SER A 211 64.93 35.81 -9.97
CA SER A 211 65.79 34.82 -9.33
C SER A 211 65.01 33.70 -8.63
N GLU A 212 63.68 33.68 -8.74
CA GLU A 212 62.84 32.66 -8.12
C GLU A 212 63.18 31.27 -8.69
N PRO A 213 63.49 30.26 -7.85
CA PRO A 213 63.88 28.94 -8.32
C PRO A 213 62.78 28.21 -9.11
N VAL A 214 63.20 27.38 -10.07
CA VAL A 214 62.30 26.46 -10.77
C VAL A 214 61.61 25.53 -9.77
N ASN A 215 60.31 25.29 -9.98
CA ASN A 215 59.40 24.55 -9.09
C ASN A 215 59.10 25.22 -7.74
N SER A 216 59.42 26.51 -7.58
CA SER A 216 58.92 27.27 -6.43
C SER A 216 57.39 27.27 -6.38
N ARG A 217 56.83 27.13 -5.18
CA ARG A 217 55.39 27.23 -4.90
C ARG A 217 55.10 28.66 -4.46
N PHE A 218 55.00 29.54 -5.44
CA PHE A 218 54.91 30.98 -5.20
C PHE A 218 53.49 31.52 -5.08
N PHE A 219 52.50 30.77 -5.55
CA PHE A 219 51.11 31.19 -5.52
C PHE A 219 50.14 30.02 -5.52
N LYS A 220 48.95 30.23 -4.96
CA LYS A 220 47.84 29.29 -4.95
C LYS A 220 46.55 30.07 -5.20
N VAL A 221 45.75 29.62 -6.16
CA VAL A 221 44.36 30.02 -6.30
C VAL A 221 43.48 29.11 -5.46
N GLN A 222 42.38 29.65 -4.94
CA GLN A 222 41.41 28.89 -4.16
C GLN A 222 40.01 29.22 -4.66
N ALA A 223 39.32 28.20 -5.13
CA ALA A 223 37.88 28.21 -5.33
C ALA A 223 37.20 27.36 -4.25
N SER A 224 35.94 27.65 -4.01
CA SER A 224 35.04 26.85 -3.17
C SER A 224 33.75 26.58 -3.92
N ASP A 225 33.23 25.38 -3.75
CA ASP A 225 31.91 24.96 -4.19
C ASP A 225 31.08 24.61 -2.96
N LYS A 226 29.78 24.88 -3.02
CA LYS A 226 28.87 24.65 -1.89
C LYS A 226 28.27 23.25 -1.89
N ASP A 227 28.37 22.54 -3.01
CA ASP A 227 27.82 21.19 -3.15
C ASP A 227 28.64 20.16 -2.37
N SER A 228 28.01 19.04 -2.02
CA SER A 228 28.64 17.99 -1.21
C SER A 228 29.30 16.89 -2.04
N GLY A 229 30.31 16.23 -1.47
CA GLY A 229 30.95 15.06 -2.07
C GLY A 229 31.60 15.35 -3.43
N VAL A 230 31.28 14.51 -4.44
CA VAL A 230 31.83 14.65 -5.80
C VAL A 230 31.32 15.90 -6.52
N ASN A 231 30.16 16.42 -6.14
CA ASN A 231 29.59 17.62 -6.76
C ASN A 231 30.38 18.87 -6.38
N GLY A 232 30.93 18.92 -5.17
CA GLY A 232 31.80 20.00 -4.70
C GLY A 232 33.30 19.79 -4.97
N GLU A 233 33.70 18.75 -5.72
CA GLU A 233 35.12 18.48 -5.99
C GLU A 233 35.66 19.41 -7.09
N ILE A 234 36.71 20.16 -6.76
CA ILE A 234 37.25 21.20 -7.66
C ILE A 234 38.58 20.74 -8.28
N ASN A 235 38.62 20.76 -9.62
CA ASN A 235 39.84 20.57 -10.40
C ASN A 235 40.29 21.86 -11.09
N TYR A 236 41.59 22.15 -11.03
CA TYR A 236 42.19 23.35 -11.62
C TYR A 236 42.96 23.01 -12.89
N THR A 237 42.74 23.77 -13.94
CA THR A 237 43.50 23.68 -15.19
C THR A 237 43.86 25.07 -15.70
N ILE A 238 45.03 25.20 -16.34
CA ILE A 238 45.42 26.44 -17.01
C ILE A 238 44.96 26.35 -18.46
N ILE A 239 44.11 27.29 -18.87
CA ILE A 239 43.49 27.28 -20.20
C ILE A 239 44.29 28.06 -21.25
N ALA A 240 45.09 29.07 -20.85
CA ALA A 240 45.85 29.94 -21.74
C ALA A 240 46.93 30.74 -20.98
N GLY A 241 47.80 31.44 -21.71
CA GLY A 241 48.78 32.38 -21.15
C GLY A 241 50.06 31.76 -20.60
N ASN A 242 50.23 30.44 -20.75
CA ASN A 242 51.40 29.68 -20.32
C ASN A 242 52.20 29.03 -21.48
N ALA A 243 51.81 29.29 -22.73
CA ALA A 243 52.62 28.95 -23.89
C ALA A 243 53.69 30.04 -24.04
N GLY A 244 54.94 29.72 -23.72
CA GLY A 244 56.04 30.64 -24.00
C GLY A 244 56.12 30.93 -25.49
N ASP A 245 56.46 32.17 -25.85
CA ASP A 245 56.94 32.46 -27.19
C ASP A 245 58.20 31.63 -27.41
N ALA A 246 58.10 30.63 -28.30
CA ALA A 246 59.20 29.76 -28.70
C ALA A 246 60.17 30.50 -29.64
#